data_AF-A0A7W1RBW3-F1
#
_entry.id   AF-A0A7W1RBW3-F1
#
_cell.length_a   1.000
_cell.length_b   1.000
_cell.length_c   1.000
_cell.angle_alpha   90.00
_cell.angle_beta   90.00
_cell.angle_gamma   90.00
#
_symmetry.space_group_name_H-M   'P 1'
#
loop_
_entity.id
_entity.type
_entity.pdbx_description
1 polymer ?
#
loop_
_entity_poly.entity_id
_entity_poly.type
_entity_poly.pdbx_seq_one_letter_code
_entity_poly.pdbx_strand_id
1 'polypeptide(L)' 'MAQNFRLCDRDQALLMPPSLRDWLAPGELAWCVLDVVGEMDLAAIYGEYRADGHGRAAFDPG' A
#
# COMPACT_ATOMS: atom_id res chain seq x y z
N MET A 1 -11.53 -7.08 16.31
CA MET A 1 -10.19 -7.31 15.73
C MET A 1 -10.14 -6.66 14.36
N ALA A 2 -8.99 -6.14 13.94
CA ALA A 2 -8.78 -5.62 12.60
C ALA A 2 -7.99 -6.64 11.76
N GLN A 3 -8.15 -6.58 10.44
CA GLN A 3 -7.35 -7.37 9.49
C GLN A 3 -5.86 -7.05 9.64
N ASN A 4 -5.00 -8.04 9.40
CA ASN A 4 -3.55 -7.93 9.63
C ASN A 4 -2.81 -7.59 8.33
N PHE A 5 -2.61 -6.30 8.08
CA PHE A 5 -1.87 -5.79 6.92
C PHE A 5 -0.57 -5.07 7.31
N ARG A 6 0.40 -5.13 6.40
CA ARG A 6 1.56 -4.24 6.35
C ARG A 6 1.20 -3.05 5.48
N LEU A 7 1.14 -1.88 6.10
CA LEU A 7 0.98 -0.62 5.40
C LEU A 7 2.30 -0.19 4.77
N CYS A 8 2.22 0.54 3.66
CA CYS A 8 3.35 1.25 3.07
C CYS A 8 3.18 2.75 3.35
N ASP A 9 3.92 3.27 4.34
CA ASP A 9 3.98 4.70 4.56
C ASP A 9 4.92 5.34 3.52
N ARG A 10 4.32 5.95 2.50
CA ARG A 10 5.03 6.56 1.38
C ARG A 10 5.64 7.93 1.72
N ASP A 11 5.28 8.50 2.87
CA ASP A 11 5.83 9.76 3.37
C ASP A 11 6.90 9.52 4.46
N GLN A 12 7.20 8.25 4.78
CA GLN A 12 8.30 7.88 5.68
C GLN A 12 9.65 8.33 5.12
N ALA A 13 10.46 8.95 6.00
CA ALA A 13 11.84 9.28 5.68
C ALA A 13 12.74 8.02 5.59
N LEU A 14 13.52 7.90 4.51
CA LEU A 14 14.48 6.83 4.28
C LEU A 14 15.94 7.33 4.26
N LEU A 15 16.89 6.40 4.17
CA LEU A 15 18.31 6.75 4.20
C LEU A 15 18.76 7.49 2.93
N MET A 16 18.40 7.01 1.74
CA MET A 16 18.69 7.66 0.46
C MET A 16 17.90 7.00 -0.69
N PRO A 17 17.15 7.76 -1.51
CA PRO A 17 16.64 9.12 -1.26
C PRO A 17 15.81 9.24 0.04
N PRO A 18 15.80 10.40 0.71
CA PRO A 18 15.03 10.59 1.95
C PRO A 18 13.52 10.49 1.80
N SER A 19 12.97 10.86 0.65
CA SER A 19 11.55 10.68 0.33
C SER A 19 11.40 9.54 -0.68
N LEU A 20 10.48 8.61 -0.44
CA LEU A 20 10.13 7.56 -1.41
C LEU A 20 9.66 8.14 -2.75
N ARG A 21 9.08 9.34 -2.73
CA ARG A 21 8.62 10.03 -3.93
C ARG A 21 9.76 10.43 -4.87
N ASP A 22 10.98 10.56 -4.34
CA ASP A 22 12.17 10.92 -5.11
C ASP A 22 12.89 9.69 -5.69
N TRP A 23 12.42 8.47 -5.41
CA TRP A 23 13.04 7.23 -5.92
C TRP A 23 12.69 6.94 -7.38
N LEU A 24 11.55 7.47 -7.85
CA LEU A 24 11.05 7.28 -9.19
C LEU A 24 10.80 8.63 -9.84
N ALA A 25 11.05 8.73 -11.14
CA ALA A 25 10.77 9.96 -11.88
C ALA A 25 9.25 10.26 -11.89
N PRO A 26 8.85 11.53 -12.00
CA PRO A 26 7.46 11.88 -12.28
C PRO A 26 6.98 11.22 -13.57
N GLY A 27 5.79 10.63 -13.56
CA GLY A 27 5.20 9.95 -14.73
C GLY A 27 5.58 8.48 -14.89
N GLU A 28 6.37 7.91 -13.97
CA GLU A 28 6.58 6.46 -13.91
C GLU A 28 5.26 5.73 -13.62
N LEU A 29 5.07 4.57 -14.27
CA LEU A 29 3.82 3.80 -14.23
C LEU A 29 3.38 3.45 -12.80
N ALA A 30 4.32 3.26 -11.88
CA ALA A 30 4.02 2.94 -10.49
C ALA A 30 3.12 4.00 -9.84
N TRP A 31 3.34 5.30 -10.10
CA TRP A 31 2.51 6.37 -9.56
C TRP A 31 1.09 6.33 -10.13
N CYS A 32 0.97 6.08 -11.44
CA CYS A 32 -0.33 5.90 -12.09
C CYS A 32 -1.10 4.71 -11.50
N VAL A 33 -0.44 3.58 -11.26
CA VAL A 33 -1.07 2.41 -10.63
C VAL A 33 -1.56 2.76 -9.21
N LEU A 34 -0.76 3.48 -8.42
CA LEU A 34 -1.15 3.91 -7.08
C LEU A 34 -2.37 4.84 -7.10
N ASP A 35 -2.38 5.82 -8.01
CA ASP A 35 -3.51 6.74 -8.17
C ASP A 35 -4.78 5.97 -8.57
N VAL A 36 -4.67 5.04 -9.52
CA VAL A 36 -5.81 4.22 -9.96
C VAL A 36 -6.33 3.34 -8.81
N VAL A 37 -5.45 2.65 -8.09
CA VAL A 37 -5.84 1.77 -6.98
C VAL A 37 -6.49 2.58 -5.84
N GLY A 38 -6.04 3.80 -5.58
CA GLY A 38 -6.65 4.71 -4.61
C GLY A 38 -8.11 5.09 -4.92
N GLU A 39 -8.52 5.01 -6.18
CA GLU A 39 -9.89 5.30 -6.63
C GLU A 39 -10.77 4.04 -6.79
N MET A 40 -10.20 2.84 -6.63
CA MET A 40 -10.91 1.57 -6.81
C MET A 40 -11.65 1.13 -5.54
N ASP A 41 -12.79 0.45 -5.72
CA ASP A 41 -13.43 -0.29 -4.63
C ASP A 41 -12.65 -1.59 -4.35
N LEU A 42 -11.90 -1.59 -3.24
CA LEU A 42 -11.09 -2.72 -2.80
C LEU A 42 -11.83 -3.64 -1.80
N ALA A 43 -13.13 -3.42 -1.53
CA ALA A 43 -13.87 -4.14 -0.50
C ALA A 43 -13.86 -5.67 -0.71
N ALA A 44 -13.95 -6.13 -1.96
CA ALA A 44 -13.86 -7.56 -2.27
C ALA A 44 -12.47 -8.14 -1.93
N ILE A 45 -11.39 -7.40 -2.20
CA ILE A 45 -10.03 -7.82 -1.88
C ILE A 45 -9.83 -7.88 -0.36
N TYR A 46 -10.25 -6.83 0.35
CA TYR A 46 -10.22 -6.83 1.81
C TYR A 46 -11.09 -7.95 2.40
N GLY A 47 -12.24 -8.26 1.79
CA GLY A 47 -13.17 -9.31 2.22
C GLY A 47 -12.58 -10.73 2.22
N GLU A 48 -11.61 -11.01 1.35
CA GLU A 48 -10.91 -12.31 1.31
C GLU A 48 -9.96 -12.51 2.51
N TYR A 49 -9.58 -11.45 3.21
CA TYR A 49 -8.67 -11.52 4.35
C TYR A 49 -9.40 -11.71 5.68
N ARG A 50 -8.79 -12.53 6.55
CA ARG A 50 -9.33 -12.83 7.88
C ARG A 50 -9.48 -11.57 8.74
N ALA A 51 -10.70 -11.28 9.17
CA ALA A 51 -11.03 -10.17 10.06
C ALA A 51 -10.46 -10.31 11.49
N ASP A 52 -10.04 -11.52 11.87
CA ASP A 52 -9.50 -11.82 13.20
C ASP A 52 -8.00 -11.52 13.34
N GLY A 53 -7.32 -11.13 12.25
CA GLY A 53 -5.92 -10.71 12.24
C GLY A 53 -4.90 -11.83 12.44
N HIS A 54 -5.32 -13.10 12.45
CA HIS A 54 -4.43 -14.23 12.67
C HIS A 54 -3.65 -14.62 11.41
N GLY A 55 -2.37 -14.94 11.59
CA GLY A 55 -1.47 -15.40 10.54
C GLY A 55 -0.41 -14.37 10.17
N ARG A 56 0.27 -14.58 9.04
CA ARG A 56 1.25 -13.64 8.51
C ARG A 56 0.52 -12.42 7.95
N ALA A 57 0.97 -11.22 8.33
CA ALA A 57 0.44 -9.98 7.77
C ALA A 57 0.49 -10.00 6.23
N ALA A 58 -0.61 -9.63 5.57
CA ALA A 58 -0.64 -9.40 4.13
C ALA A 58 -0.04 -8.02 3.80
N PHE A 59 0.22 -7.74 2.53
CA PHE A 59 0.52 -6.36 2.11
C PHE A 59 -0.79 -5.65 1.84
N ASP A 60 -0.91 -4.42 2.33
CA ASP A 60 -2.06 -3.60 1.99
C ASP A 60 -2.05 -3.30 0.48
N PRO A 61 -3.18 -3.45 -0.22
CA PRO A 61 -3.27 -3.17 -1.65
C PRO A 61 -3.18 -1.68 -2.00
N GLY A 62 -3.38 -0.75 -1.05
CA GLY A 62 -3.36 0.71 -1.28
C GLY A 62 -2.01 1.41 -1.05
#